data_AF-A0A8K0UXI1-F1
#
_entry.id   AF-A0A8K0UXI1-F1
#
_cell.length_a   1.000
_cell.length_b   1.000
_cell.length_c   1.000
_cell.angle_alpha   90.00
_cell.angle_beta   90.00
_cell.angle_gamma   90.00
#
_symmetry.space_group_name_H-M   'P 1'
#
loop_
_entity.id
_entity.type
_entity.pdbx_description
1 polymer ?
#
loop_
_entity_poly.entity_id
_entity_poly.type
_entity_poly.pdbx_seq_one_letter_code
_entity_poly.pdbx_strand_id
1 'polypeptide(L)'
;MGEYNHDDFEVVRRVDLYGGYEELRHKQADIDAHTRFVRKAVTPNKPDELQDLLDLEGKVMSDGCSGTSYPVYEHDGKKWVLMSVPKMHYEATGLPAWSDAHTEP
;
A
#
# COMPACT_ATOMS: atom_id res chain seq x y z
N MET A 1 -13.02 1.17 14.97
CA MET A 1 -12.37 0.69 13.73
C MET A 1 -11.18 -0.11 14.19
N GLY A 2 -11.09 -1.39 13.82
CA GLY A 2 -9.99 -2.26 14.24
C GLY A 2 -8.67 -1.72 13.70
N GLU A 3 -7.65 -1.69 14.55
CA GLU A 3 -6.27 -1.47 14.10
C GLU A 3 -5.87 -2.65 13.23
N TYR A 4 -5.47 -2.38 11.98
CA TYR A 4 -4.92 -3.41 11.10
C TYR A 4 -3.56 -3.84 11.62
N ASN A 5 -3.36 -5.14 11.86
CA ASN A 5 -2.08 -5.70 12.27
C ASN A 5 -1.22 -6.00 11.03
N HIS A 6 0.10 -5.83 11.14
CA HIS A 6 1.06 -6.26 10.12
C HIS A 6 0.80 -7.70 9.64
N ASP A 7 0.44 -8.59 10.56
CA ASP A 7 0.23 -10.01 10.30
C ASP A 7 -1.09 -10.34 9.58
N ASP A 8 -1.99 -9.36 9.41
CA ASP A 8 -3.26 -9.55 8.69
C ASP A 8 -3.06 -9.56 7.16
N PHE A 9 -1.84 -9.29 6.71
CA PHE A 9 -1.50 -9.11 5.30
C PHE A 9 -0.48 -10.12 4.79
N GLU A 10 -0.53 -10.35 3.49
CA GLU A 10 0.48 -11.08 2.73
C GLU A 10 1.05 -10.16 1.66
N VAL A 11 2.37 -10.15 1.51
CA VAL A 11 3.02 -9.38 0.44
C VAL A 11 2.79 -10.08 -0.88
N VAL A 12 2.07 -9.41 -1.78
CA VAL A 12 1.74 -9.92 -3.13
C VAL A 12 2.90 -9.62 -4.08
N ARG A 13 3.41 -8.39 -4.05
CA ARG A 13 4.57 -7.99 -4.84
C ARG A 13 5.30 -6.80 -4.22
N ARG A 14 6.53 -6.61 -4.67
CA ARG A 14 7.33 -5.41 -4.41
C ARG A 14 7.42 -4.60 -5.69
N VAL A 15 7.24 -3.28 -5.57
CA VAL A 15 7.26 -2.36 -6.70
C VAL A 15 8.37 -1.34 -6.47
N ASP A 16 9.28 -1.18 -7.43
CA ASP A 16 10.48 -0.33 -7.29
C ASP A 16 10.22 1.17 -7.49
N LEU A 17 8.98 1.56 -7.78
CA LEU A 17 8.57 2.96 -7.87
C LEU A 17 8.56 3.62 -6.48
N TYR A 18 8.75 4.94 -6.44
CA TYR A 18 8.75 5.72 -5.18
C TYR A 18 9.71 5.12 -4.16
N GLY A 19 10.96 4.80 -4.54
CA GLY A 19 11.96 4.20 -3.65
C GLY A 19 11.58 2.84 -3.05
N GLY A 20 10.64 2.11 -3.65
CA GLY A 20 10.21 0.81 -3.20
C GLY A 20 8.99 0.84 -2.27
N TYR A 21 7.93 0.10 -2.62
CA TYR A 21 6.80 -0.22 -1.74
C TYR A 21 6.33 -1.66 -1.90
N GLU A 22 5.60 -2.16 -0.91
CA GLU A 22 5.00 -3.49 -0.91
C GLU A 22 3.51 -3.38 -1.18
N GLU A 23 3.01 -4.16 -2.13
CA GLU A 23 1.58 -4.38 -2.30
C GLU A 23 1.15 -5.58 -1.48
N LEU A 24 0.00 -5.43 -0.83
CA LEU A 24 -0.50 -6.36 0.16
C LEU A 24 -1.88 -6.87 -0.23
N ARG A 25 -2.10 -8.15 0.08
CA ARG A 25 -3.42 -8.78 0.13
C ARG A 25 -3.82 -8.95 1.58
N HIS A 26 -5.04 -8.58 1.92
CA HIS A 26 -5.59 -8.85 3.24
C HIS A 26 -6.00 -10.33 3.33
N LYS A 27 -5.70 -11.03 4.43
CA LYS A 27 -6.01 -12.46 4.58
C LYS A 27 -7.52 -12.76 4.62
N GLN A 28 -8.33 -11.78 5.02
CA GLN A 28 -9.79 -11.86 4.90
C GLN A 28 -10.23 -11.51 3.48
N ALA A 29 -10.86 -12.47 2.80
CA ALA A 29 -11.25 -12.38 1.39
C ALA A 29 -12.21 -11.21 1.08
N ASP A 30 -13.15 -10.89 1.98
CA ASP A 30 -14.11 -9.80 1.75
C ASP A 30 -13.41 -8.43 1.69
N ILE A 31 -12.36 -8.24 2.51
CA ILE A 31 -11.60 -6.99 2.55
C ILE A 31 -10.72 -6.87 1.29
N ASP A 32 -10.07 -7.97 0.91
CA ASP A 32 -9.23 -8.05 -0.29
C ASP A 32 -10.02 -7.80 -1.59
N ALA A 33 -11.24 -8.33 -1.69
CA ALA A 33 -12.08 -8.19 -2.87
C ALA A 33 -12.42 -6.72 -3.22
N HIS A 34 -12.39 -5.85 -2.21
CA HIS A 34 -12.86 -4.46 -2.33
C HIS A 34 -11.77 -3.41 -2.14
N THR A 35 -10.61 -3.79 -1.59
CA THR A 35 -9.61 -2.83 -1.14
C THR A 35 -8.21 -3.32 -1.47
N ARG A 36 -7.43 -2.46 -2.11
CA ARG A 36 -5.99 -2.69 -2.26
C ARG A 36 -5.25 -2.05 -1.11
N PHE A 37 -4.23 -2.75 -0.64
CA PHE A 37 -3.37 -2.26 0.42
C PHE A 37 -1.95 -2.15 -0.12
N VAL A 38 -1.29 -1.06 0.23
CA VAL A 38 0.12 -0.86 -0.03
C VAL A 38 0.78 -0.40 1.26
N ARG A 39 2.03 -0.77 1.47
CA ARG A 39 2.83 -0.23 2.58
C ARG A 39 4.21 0.16 2.13
N LYS A 40 4.73 1.20 2.76
CA LYS A 40 6.11 1.63 2.55
C LYS A 40 6.80 1.77 3.89
N ALA A 41 8.05 1.32 3.93
CA ALA A 41 8.93 1.51 5.06
C ALA A 41 9.70 2.83 4.93
N VAL A 42 9.90 3.50 6.05
CA VAL A 42 10.74 4.67 6.21
C VAL A 42 11.73 4.41 7.33
N THR A 43 13.00 4.60 7.03
CA THR A 43 14.08 4.54 8.00
C THR A 43 14.17 5.90 8.72
N PRO A 44 14.28 5.92 10.06
CA PRO A 44 14.53 7.16 10.78
C PRO A 44 15.75 7.92 10.22
N ASN A 45 15.63 9.24 10.09
CA ASN A 45 16.67 10.14 9.59
C ASN A 45 17.07 9.94 8.11
N LYS A 46 16.23 9.31 7.29
CA LYS A 46 16.40 9.29 5.83
C LYS A 46 15.33 10.15 5.14
N PRO A 47 15.66 11.42 4.80
CA PRO A 47 14.68 12.35 4.22
C PRO A 47 14.19 11.91 2.84
N ASP A 48 15.02 11.24 2.05
CA ASP A 48 14.64 10.77 0.71
C ASP A 48 13.52 9.72 0.78
N GLU A 49 13.61 8.77 1.72
CA GLU A 49 12.57 7.74 1.93
C GLU A 49 11.24 8.35 2.44
N LEU A 50 11.32 9.48 3.15
CA LEU A 50 10.15 10.23 3.59
C LEU A 50 9.50 10.96 2.40
N GLN A 51 10.29 11.58 1.52
CA GLN A 51 9.75 12.22 0.32
C GLN A 51 9.07 11.19 -0.60
N ASP A 52 9.71 10.04 -0.80
CA ASP A 52 9.12 8.93 -1.55
C ASP A 52 7.78 8.46 -0.97
N LEU A 53 7.66 8.43 0.37
CA LEU A 53 6.41 8.11 1.05
C LEU A 53 5.34 9.15 0.76
N LEU A 54 5.67 10.44 0.87
CA LEU A 54 4.72 11.52 0.61
C LEU A 54 4.24 11.52 -0.84
N ASP A 55 5.14 11.23 -1.79
CA ASP A 55 4.79 11.12 -3.21
C ASP A 55 3.85 9.93 -3.48
N LEU A 56 4.11 8.78 -2.83
CA LEU A 56 3.23 7.60 -2.89
C LEU A 56 1.86 7.89 -2.24
N GLU A 57 1.85 8.54 -1.08
CA GLU A 57 0.63 8.92 -0.36
C GLU A 57 -0.21 9.89 -1.18
N GLY A 58 0.42 10.92 -1.76
CA GLY A 58 -0.25 11.85 -2.67
C GLY A 58 -0.85 11.17 -3.89
N LYS A 59 -0.23 10.08 -4.37
CA LYS A 59 -0.76 9.28 -5.48
C LYS A 59 -1.95 8.42 -5.05
N VAL A 60 -1.88 7.79 -3.88
CA VAL A 60 -2.98 7.03 -3.28
C VAL A 60 -4.20 7.92 -3.00
N MET A 61 -3.95 9.16 -2.58
CA MET A 61 -4.97 10.15 -2.19
C MET A 61 -5.36 11.10 -3.33
N SER A 62 -4.86 10.90 -4.55
CA SER A 62 -5.10 11.84 -5.66
C SER A 62 -6.60 11.98 -5.98
N ASP A 63 -7.01 13.17 -6.45
CA ASP A 63 -8.41 13.55 -6.65
C ASP A 63 -9.26 12.47 -7.34
N GLY A 64 -10.42 12.20 -6.75
CA GLY A 64 -11.30 11.10 -7.16
C GLY A 64 -10.96 9.76 -6.54
N CYS A 65 -9.94 9.65 -5.67
CA CYS A 65 -9.60 8.45 -4.90
C CYS A 65 -9.94 8.59 -3.42
N SER A 66 -10.69 7.63 -2.86
CA SER A 66 -11.02 7.55 -1.43
C SER A 66 -9.96 6.74 -0.67
N GLY A 67 -8.70 7.04 -0.96
CA GLY A 67 -7.57 6.39 -0.31
C GLY A 67 -7.54 6.67 1.19
N THR A 68 -7.00 5.75 1.98
CA THR A 68 -6.80 5.93 3.42
C THR A 68 -5.34 5.71 3.77
N SER A 69 -4.76 6.63 4.55
CA SER A 69 -3.46 6.48 5.19
C SER A 69 -3.68 6.09 6.65
N TYR A 70 -3.14 4.94 7.05
CA TYR A 70 -3.29 4.41 8.41
C TYR A 70 -2.13 4.88 9.31
N PRO A 71 -2.31 4.86 10.64
CA PRO A 71 -1.24 5.23 11.58
C PRO A 71 0.06 4.48 11.32
N VAL A 72 1.17 5.21 11.48
CA VAL A 72 2.52 4.65 11.37
C VAL A 72 2.74 3.61 12.46
N TYR A 73 3.26 2.44 12.10
CA TYR A 73 3.63 1.39 13.05
C TYR A 73 5.10 1.00 12.89
N GLU A 74 5.70 0.44 13.94
CA GLU A 74 7.09 -0.02 13.92
C GLU A 74 7.15 -1.54 13.74
N HIS A 75 8.00 -1.98 12.82
CA HIS A 75 8.25 -3.40 12.56
C HIS A 75 9.68 -3.57 12.01
N ASP A 76 10.44 -4.52 12.56
CA ASP A 76 11.85 -4.77 12.22
C ASP A 76 12.76 -3.53 12.24
N GLY A 77 12.54 -2.64 13.21
CA GLY A 77 13.33 -1.41 13.38
C GLY A 77 13.06 -0.34 12.30
N LYS A 78 12.05 -0.54 11.46
CA LYS A 78 11.57 0.43 10.47
C LYS A 78 10.19 0.95 10.84
N LYS A 79 9.88 2.17 10.42
CA LYS A 79 8.53 2.72 10.48
C LYS A 79 7.81 2.38 9.19
N TRP A 80 6.60 1.86 9.30
CA TRP A 80 5.78 1.46 8.16
C TRP A 80 4.53 2.30 8.12
N VAL A 81 4.14 2.69 6.91
CA VAL A 81 2.88 3.37 6.66
C VAL A 81 2.06 2.46 5.76
N LEU A 82 0.92 2.02 6.29
CA LEU A 82 -0.08 1.27 5.52
C LEU A 82 -1.02 2.29 4.86
N MET A 83 -1.34 2.03 3.60
CA MET A 83 -2.25 2.81 2.81
C MET A 83 -3.24 1.87 2.13
N SER A 84 -4.47 2.32 1.91
CA SER A 84 -5.47 1.57 1.16
C SER A 84 -6.14 2.40 0.09
N VAL A 85 -6.61 1.73 -0.96
CA VAL A 85 -7.38 2.31 -2.07
C VAL A 85 -8.58 1.40 -2.35
N PRO A 86 -9.81 1.92 -2.30
CA PRO A 86 -10.98 1.17 -2.72
C PRO A 86 -10.92 0.82 -4.21
N LYS A 87 -11.29 -0.41 -4.57
CA LYS A 87 -11.21 -0.94 -5.94
C LYS A 87 -11.90 -0.04 -6.98
N MET A 88 -13.00 0.59 -6.60
CA MET A 88 -13.77 1.50 -7.47
C MET A 88 -12.95 2.70 -7.97
N HIS A 89 -11.93 3.12 -7.23
CA HIS A 89 -11.14 4.32 -7.52
C HIS A 89 -9.75 3.96 -8.05
N TYR A 90 -9.48 2.67 -8.25
CA TYR A 90 -8.14 2.20 -8.55
C TYR A 90 -7.62 2.66 -9.92
N GLU A 91 -8.44 2.61 -10.97
CA GLU A 91 -8.05 3.10 -12.30
C GLU A 91 -7.74 4.61 -12.29
N ALA A 92 -8.35 5.37 -11.38
CA ALA A 92 -8.07 6.78 -11.21
C ALA A 92 -6.72 7.05 -10.49
N THR A 93 -6.27 6.13 -9.62
CA THR A 93 -4.96 6.30 -8.94
C THR A 93 -3.78 6.25 -9.90
N GLY A 94 -3.90 5.62 -11.08
CA GLY A 94 -2.77 5.40 -11.99
C GLY A 94 -1.66 4.51 -11.39
N LEU A 95 -1.97 3.75 -10.33
CA LEU A 95 -1.09 2.68 -9.84
C LEU A 95 -1.05 1.56 -10.90
N PRO A 96 0.09 0.88 -11.06
CA PRO A 96 0.25 -0.16 -12.07
C PRO A 96 -0.74 -1.29 -11.81
N ALA A 97 -1.58 -1.62 -12.80
CA ALA A 97 -2.61 -2.64 -12.69
C ALA A 97 -2.09 -3.95 -12.07
N TRP A 98 -2.99 -4.70 -11.43
CA TRP A 98 -2.67 -6.07 -11.02
C TRP A 98 -2.33 -6.78 -12.32
N SER A 99 -1.06 -7.14 -12.52
CA SER A 99 -0.77 -8.16 -13.51
C SER A 99 -1.36 -9.42 -12.89
N ASP A 100 -2.50 -9.86 -13.42
CA ASP A 100 -3.05 -11.20 -13.22
C ASP A 100 -2.01 -12.21 -13.77
N ALA A 101 -0.87 -12.33 -13.10
CA ALA A 101 0.17 -13.30 -13.39
C ALA A 101 -0.19 -14.66 -12.78
N HIS A 102 -1.49 -14.98 -12.74
CA HIS A 102 -2.04 -16.31 -12.52
C HIS A 102 -3.09 -16.65 -13.58
N THR A 103 -2.85 -16.24 -14.82
CA THR A 103 -3.25 -17.10 -15.94
C THR A 103 -2.07 -18.01 -16.24
N GLU A 104 -1.91 -19.07 -15.44
CA GLU A 104 -1.18 -20.25 -15.93
C GLU A 104 -2.18 -21.18 -16.65
N PRO A 105 -1.73 -21.87 -17.71
CA PRO A 105 -2.53 -22.38 -18.82
C PRO A 105 -3.53 -23.50 -18.49
#